data_AF-A0A6B1BIT1-F1
#
_entry.id   AF-A0A6B1BIT1-F1
#
_cell.length_a   1.000
_cell.length_b   1.000
_cell.length_c   1.000
_cell.angle_alpha   90.00
_cell.angle_beta   90.00
_cell.angle_gamma   90.00
#
_symmetry.space_group_name_H-M   'P 1'
#
loop_
_entity.id
_entity.type
_entity.pdbx_description
1 polymer ?
#
loop_
_entity_poly.entity_id
_entity_poly.type
_entity_poly.pdbx_seq_one_letter_code
_entity_poly.pdbx_strand_id
1 'polypeptide(L)'
;MDLTRSVSFSPDGTTLSSGSEDGTILLWDMAPYITPQTPNPDFDGDGTVGILDFLIFVEHFGVSQGAMEYDARYDLDGDGTIGVSDFLIFVNAFGKAGSSN
;
A
#
# COMPACT_ATOMS: atom_id res chain seq x y z
N MET A 1 -3.09 -17.84 20.35
CA MET A 1 -2.80 -16.49 19.83
C MET A 1 -1.35 -16.52 19.44
N ASP A 2 -1.05 -16.46 18.15
CA ASP A 2 0.33 -16.38 17.66
C ASP A 2 0.72 -14.90 17.61
N LEU A 3 1.81 -14.54 18.29
CA LEU A 3 2.26 -13.16 18.44
C LEU A 3 3.59 -13.01 17.71
N THR A 4 3.59 -12.27 16.60
CA THR A 4 4.84 -11.92 15.88
C THR A 4 5.77 -11.13 16.79
N ARG A 5 7.03 -11.58 16.93
CA ARG A 5 8.01 -10.97 17.84
C ARG A 5 8.91 -9.92 17.19
N SER A 6 9.09 -9.98 15.87
CA SER A 6 10.01 -9.10 15.16
C SER A 6 9.72 -9.05 13.66
N VAL A 7 9.93 -7.87 13.08
CA VAL A 7 9.91 -7.61 11.63
C VAL A 7 11.18 -6.88 11.25
N SER A 8 11.83 -7.28 10.15
CA SER A 8 13.07 -6.66 9.66
C SER A 8 13.08 -6.61 8.14
N PHE A 9 13.47 -5.44 7.61
CA PHE A 9 13.72 -5.24 6.19
C PHE A 9 15.16 -5.61 5.84
N SER A 10 15.38 -6.09 4.61
CA SER A 10 16.72 -6.19 4.03
C SER A 10 17.29 -4.79 3.76
N PRO A 11 18.61 -4.58 3.84
CA PRO A 11 19.22 -3.25 3.61
C PRO A 11 18.95 -2.66 2.21
N ASP A 12 18.68 -3.50 1.22
CA ASP A 12 18.30 -3.13 -0.14
C ASP A 12 16.78 -2.94 -0.32
N GLY A 13 15.97 -3.20 0.71
CA GLY A 13 14.53 -2.98 0.73
C GLY A 13 13.71 -3.97 -0.11
N THR A 14 14.35 -4.98 -0.72
CA THR A 14 13.68 -5.96 -1.59
C THR A 14 13.04 -7.09 -0.83
N THR A 15 13.28 -7.21 0.48
CA THR A 15 12.81 -8.36 1.24
C THR A 15 12.39 -7.96 2.65
N LEU A 16 11.19 -8.38 3.05
CA LEU A 16 10.70 -8.26 4.42
C LEU A 16 10.73 -9.64 5.08
N SER A 17 11.29 -9.71 6.28
CA SER A 17 11.28 -10.90 7.11
C SER A 17 10.40 -10.69 8.34
N SER A 18 9.58 -11.69 8.68
CA SER A 18 8.81 -11.72 9.92
C SER A 18 9.00 -13.05 10.65
N GLY A 19 9.26 -12.99 11.96
CA GLY A 19 9.42 -14.17 12.82
C GLY A 19 8.22 -14.43 13.72
N SER A 20 7.67 -15.64 13.64
CA SER A 20 6.62 -16.16 14.54
C SER A 20 7.24 -16.78 15.80
N GLU A 21 6.44 -16.87 16.86
CA GLU A 21 6.80 -17.55 18.11
C GLU A 21 6.93 -19.08 17.94
N ASP A 22 6.34 -19.66 16.90
CA ASP A 22 6.45 -21.09 16.59
C ASP A 22 7.79 -21.48 15.91
N GLY A 23 8.66 -20.51 15.67
CA GLY A 23 9.96 -20.70 15.01
C GLY A 23 9.92 -20.58 13.49
N THR A 24 8.75 -20.26 12.90
CA THR A 24 8.61 -20.00 11.48
C THR A 24 9.10 -18.60 11.13
N ILE A 25 9.89 -18.50 10.06
CA ILE A 25 10.28 -17.24 9.44
C ILE A 25 9.59 -17.17 8.09
N LEU A 26 8.77 -16.13 7.89
CA LEU A 26 8.22 -15.80 6.58
C LEU A 26 9.11 -14.77 5.91
N LEU A 27 9.45 -15.04 4.66
CA LEU A 27 10.21 -14.14 3.80
C LEU A 27 9.27 -13.65 2.68
N TRP A 28 9.11 -12.34 2.61
CA TRP A 28 8.27 -11.68 1.63
C TRP A 28 9.18 -11.01 0.61
N ASP A 29 9.08 -11.45 -0.64
CA ASP A 29 9.78 -10.82 -1.76
C ASP A 29 9.00 -9.56 -2.16
N MET A 30 9.62 -8.40 -2.03
CA MET A 30 9.02 -7.12 -2.38
C MET A 30 9.33 -6.86 -3.85
N ALA A 31 8.29 -6.84 -4.69
CA ALA A 31 8.45 -6.50 -6.10
C ALA A 31 9.13 -5.13 -6.23
N PRO A 32 10.05 -4.94 -7.19
CA PRO A 32 10.71 -3.67 -7.40
C PRO A 32 9.67 -2.58 -7.65
N TYR A 33 9.77 -1.49 -6.90
CA TYR A 33 9.02 -0.27 -7.15
C TYR A 33 9.56 0.41 -8.40
N ILE A 34 9.28 -0.16 -9.58
CA ILE A 34 9.32 0.58 -10.83
C ILE A 34 8.32 1.71 -10.64
N THR A 35 8.75 2.96 -10.82
CA THR A 35 7.89 4.13 -10.64
C THR A 35 7.36 4.58 -12.01
N PRO A 36 6.26 4.00 -12.55
CA PRO A 36 5.35 4.80 -13.35
C PRO A 36 4.88 5.98 -12.49
N GLN A 37 4.48 7.08 -13.13
CA GLN A 37 3.99 8.28 -12.45
C GLN A 37 3.15 7.90 -11.24
N THR A 38 3.60 8.24 -10.02
CA THR A 38 2.82 8.00 -8.81
C THR A 38 1.45 8.60 -9.07
N PRO A 39 0.37 7.78 -9.16
CA PRO A 39 -0.97 8.33 -9.12
C PRO A 39 -1.03 9.21 -7.87
N ASN A 40 -1.53 10.44 -7.96
CA ASN A 40 -1.72 11.27 -6.77
C ASN A 40 -2.96 10.74 -6.05
N PRO A 41 -2.84 10.06 -4.89
CA PRO A 41 -3.96 9.48 -4.18
C PRO A 41 -4.69 10.55 -3.35
N ASP A 42 -5.09 11.62 -4.02
CA ASP A 42 -5.95 12.70 -3.55
C ASP A 42 -7.37 12.36 -4.02
N PHE A 43 -8.06 11.57 -3.19
CA PHE A 43 -9.35 10.99 -3.51
C PHE A 43 -10.51 11.93 -3.20
N ASP A 44 -10.34 12.87 -2.27
CA ASP A 44 -11.35 13.90 -1.97
C ASP A 44 -11.19 15.17 -2.81
N GLY A 45 -10.04 15.35 -3.46
CA GLY A 45 -9.74 16.43 -4.39
C GLY A 45 -9.36 17.74 -3.71
N ASP A 46 -8.93 17.72 -2.44
CA ASP A 46 -8.55 18.90 -1.67
C ASP A 46 -7.13 19.41 -1.99
N GLY A 47 -6.37 18.66 -2.78
CA GLY A 47 -5.01 18.99 -3.19
C GLY A 47 -3.93 18.49 -2.24
N THR A 48 -4.27 17.72 -1.20
CA THR A 48 -3.32 17.15 -0.23
C THR A 48 -3.64 15.70 0.03
N VAL A 49 -2.63 14.81 -0.03
CA VAL A 49 -2.83 13.43 0.42
C VAL A 49 -2.82 13.39 1.95
N GLY A 50 -3.98 13.18 2.55
CA GLY A 50 -4.19 13.26 3.99
C GLY A 50 -5.04 12.14 4.56
N ILE A 51 -5.57 12.40 5.76
CA ILE A 51 -6.36 11.41 6.51
C ILE A 51 -7.74 11.16 5.87
N LEU A 52 -8.29 12.15 5.16
CA LEU A 52 -9.57 12.00 4.47
C LEU A 52 -9.41 11.08 3.25
N ASP A 53 -8.31 11.20 2.51
CA ASP A 53 -7.96 10.25 1.45
C ASP A 53 -7.73 8.85 1.99
N PHE A 54 -7.11 8.73 3.17
CA PHE A 54 -6.93 7.44 3.82
C PHE A 54 -8.26 6.78 4.14
N LEU A 55 -9.23 7.54 4.66
CA LEU A 55 -10.55 7.01 4.99
C LEU A 55 -11.28 6.52 3.74
N ILE A 56 -11.20 7.26 2.63
CA ILE A 56 -11.78 6.83 1.35
C ILE A 56 -11.06 5.58 0.82
N PHE A 57 -9.73 5.53 0.91
CA PHE A 57 -8.93 4.39 0.47
C PHE A 57 -9.28 3.11 1.23
N VAL A 58 -9.37 3.17 2.58
CA VAL A 58 -9.63 1.96 3.38
C VAL A 58 -11.02 1.38 3.18
N GLU A 59 -11.99 2.16 2.70
CA GLU A 59 -13.31 1.63 2.32
C GLU A 59 -13.24 0.62 1.18
N HIS A 60 -12.18 0.65 0.37
CA HIS A 60 -11.94 -0.27 -0.74
C HIS A 60 -10.85 -1.32 -0.47
N PHE A 61 -10.28 -1.36 0.74
CA PHE A 61 -9.15 -2.24 1.06
C PHE A 61 -9.55 -3.72 1.12
N GLY A 62 -8.70 -4.59 0.56
CA GLY A 62 -8.92 -6.03 0.48
C GLY A 62 -9.83 -6.48 -0.67
N VAL A 63 -10.16 -5.57 -1.60
CA VAL A 63 -10.98 -5.86 -2.78
C VAL A 63 -10.08 -6.19 -3.97
N SER A 64 -10.53 -7.06 -4.89
CA SER A 64 -9.77 -7.48 -6.08
C SER A 64 -10.63 -7.47 -7.34
N GLN A 65 -9.98 -7.43 -8.50
CA GLN A 65 -10.62 -7.47 -9.82
C GLN A 65 -11.62 -8.64 -9.91
N GLY A 66 -12.84 -8.32 -10.34
CA GLY A 66 -13.96 -9.27 -10.41
C GLY A 66 -14.98 -9.13 -9.28
N ALA A 67 -14.63 -8.44 -8.18
CA ALA A 67 -15.61 -8.00 -7.20
C ALA A 67 -16.44 -6.81 -7.73
N MET A 68 -17.69 -6.69 -7.28
CA MET A 68 -18.54 -5.55 -7.65
C MET A 68 -18.06 -4.24 -7.04
N GLU A 69 -17.38 -4.33 -5.89
CA GLU A 69 -16.83 -3.21 -5.13
C GLU A 69 -15.47 -2.74 -5.65
N TYR A 70 -14.87 -3.44 -6.61
CA TYR A 70 -13.55 -3.09 -7.16
C TYR A 70 -13.63 -1.81 -7.99
N ASP A 71 -12.76 -0.86 -7.65
CA ASP A 71 -12.56 0.37 -8.40
C ASP A 71 -11.05 0.57 -8.61
N ALA A 72 -10.64 0.55 -9.88
CA ALA A 72 -9.24 0.65 -10.29
C ALA A 72 -8.56 1.97 -9.90
N ARG A 73 -9.30 2.98 -9.42
CA ARG A 73 -8.73 4.21 -8.88
C ARG A 73 -7.94 3.99 -7.58
N TYR A 74 -8.27 2.94 -6.82
CA TYR A 74 -7.61 2.60 -5.56
C TYR A 74 -6.54 1.52 -5.70
N ASP A 75 -6.41 0.94 -6.90
CA ASP A 75 -5.37 0.00 -7.32
C ASP A 75 -4.21 0.83 -7.92
N LEU A 76 -3.34 1.29 -7.02
CA LEU A 76 -2.30 2.29 -7.28
C LEU A 76 -1.07 1.69 -7.97
N ASP A 77 -0.82 0.38 -7.82
CA ASP A 77 0.24 -0.32 -8.56
C ASP A 77 -0.26 -1.07 -9.82
N GLY A 78 -1.57 -1.25 -9.97
CA GLY A 78 -2.20 -1.88 -11.11
C GLY A 78 -2.14 -3.41 -11.10
N ASP A 79 -1.90 -4.03 -9.93
CA ASP A 79 -1.77 -5.49 -9.80
C ASP A 79 -3.11 -6.24 -9.79
N GLY A 80 -4.23 -5.51 -9.76
CA GLY A 80 -5.58 -6.05 -9.75
C GLY A 80 -6.14 -6.29 -8.34
N THR A 81 -5.43 -5.88 -7.30
CA THR A 81 -5.84 -5.94 -5.90
C THR A 81 -5.72 -4.56 -5.28
N ILE A 82 -6.61 -4.21 -4.35
CA ILE A 82 -6.50 -3.01 -3.52
C ILE A 82 -6.03 -3.49 -2.15
N GLY A 83 -4.73 -3.40 -1.89
CA GLY A 83 -4.08 -4.05 -0.77
C GLY A 83 -2.90 -3.31 -0.18
N VAL A 84 -2.01 -4.06 0.46
CA VAL A 84 -0.87 -3.49 1.20
C VAL A 84 0.12 -2.80 0.27
N SER A 85 0.30 -3.30 -0.94
CA SER A 85 1.16 -2.68 -1.96
C SER A 85 0.67 -1.28 -2.32
N ASP A 86 -0.64 -1.11 -2.54
CA ASP A 86 -1.26 0.20 -2.77
C ASP A 86 -1.16 1.10 -1.55
N PHE A 87 -1.35 0.56 -0.36
CA PHE A 87 -1.19 1.32 0.88
C PHE A 87 0.24 1.87 1.02
N LEU A 88 1.27 1.14 0.59
CA LEU A 88 2.63 1.65 0.60
C LEU A 88 2.80 2.84 -0.36
N ILE A 89 2.14 2.82 -1.52
CA ILE A 89 2.12 3.95 -2.46
C ILE A 89 1.43 5.14 -1.82
N PHE A 90 0.26 4.92 -1.22
CA PHE A 90 -0.49 5.93 -0.48
C PHE A 90 0.36 6.60 0.61
N VAL A 91 0.98 5.80 1.49
CA VAL A 91 1.80 6.29 2.61
C VAL A 91 3.01 7.07 2.11
N ASN A 92 3.62 6.64 1.00
CA ASN A 92 4.71 7.38 0.37
C ASN A 92 4.26 8.74 -0.20
N ALA A 93 2.97 8.92 -0.49
CA ALA A 93 2.39 10.18 -0.93
C ALA A 93 1.87 11.06 0.22
N PHE A 94 1.69 10.52 1.43
CA PHE A 94 1.09 11.22 2.55
C PHE A 94 1.79 12.53 2.92
N GLY A 95 1.00 13.59 3.11
CA GLY A 95 1.48 14.94 3.40
C GLY A 95 2.07 15.69 2.20
N LYS A 96 2.09 15.08 1.00
CA LYS A 96 2.44 15.79 -0.23
C LYS A 96 1.20 16.53 -0.74
N ALA A 97 1.40 17.80 -1.09
CA ALA A 97 0.41 18.55 -1.85
C ALA A 97 0.53 18.20 -3.33
N GLY A 98 -0.61 18.10 -4.02
CA GLY A 98 -0.65 18.05 -5.47
C GLY A 98 0.06 19.27 -6.05
N SER A 99 0.96 19.05 -7.01
CA SER A 99 1.60 20.12 -7.76
C SER A 99 0.52 21.02 -8.38
N SER A 100 0.27 22.18 -7.78
CA SER A 100 -0.55 23.22 -8.38
C SER A 100 0.17 23.73 -9.62
N ASN A 101 -0.35 23.42 -10.80
CA ASN A 101 -0.01 24.09 -12.06
C ASN A 101 -0.91 25.31 -12.25
#